data_AF-A0A7J0CDM1-F1
#
_entry.id   AF-A0A7J0CDM1-F1
#
_cell.length_a   1.000
_cell.length_b   1.000
_cell.length_c   1.000
_cell.angle_alpha   90.00
_cell.angle_beta   90.00
_cell.angle_gamma   90.00
#
_symmetry.space_group_name_H-M   'P 1'
#
loop_
_entity.id
_entity.type
_entity.pdbx_description
1 polymer ?
#
loop_
_entity_poly.entity_id
_entity_poly.type
_entity_poly.pdbx_seq_one_letter_code
_entity_poly.pdbx_strand_id
1 'polypeptide(L)'
;MTDLLGGVKGPTGEPVFRAVLPRQEAYPGGNVERAPDLLLVPADESVLPVTSLTGTLWTPSAQTGLHRHEGIWAQRSPRVRPGRLPGTIPLADAMPTLLTDLGAAWPSDVDGRPRTEVFTEDVPVPGPHRRLVLPDAVASAPGPADPTEGPGEDDYTSSRLREMGYL
;
A
#
# COMPACT_ATOMS: atom_id res chain seq x y z
N MET A 1 19.71 5.54 -17.65
CA MET A 1 19.63 4.86 -16.34
C MET A 1 18.47 3.87 -16.32
N THR A 2 17.27 4.30 -16.70
CA THR A 2 16.09 3.44 -16.84
C THR A 2 16.35 2.17 -17.67
N ASP A 3 16.91 2.30 -18.88
CA ASP A 3 17.22 1.14 -19.74
C ASP A 3 18.26 0.20 -19.14
N LEU A 4 19.27 0.76 -18.44
CA LEU A 4 20.32 -0.02 -17.78
C LEU A 4 19.71 -0.91 -16.69
N LEU A 5 18.87 -0.33 -15.82
CA LEU A 5 18.23 -1.06 -14.72
C LEU A 5 17.11 -1.98 -15.23
N GLY A 6 16.39 -1.59 -16.27
CA GLY A 6 15.38 -2.43 -16.92
C GLY A 6 15.96 -3.68 -17.59
N GLY A 7 17.24 -3.66 -17.97
CA GLY A 7 17.94 -4.80 -18.55
C GLY A 7 18.48 -5.83 -17.55
N VAL A 8 18.34 -5.60 -16.24
CA VAL A 8 18.90 -6.49 -15.21
C VAL A 8 18.13 -7.82 -15.19
N LYS A 9 18.87 -8.92 -15.30
CA LYS A 9 18.35 -10.29 -15.26
C LYS A 9 18.81 -11.04 -14.02
N GLY A 10 17.90 -11.82 -13.45
CA GLY A 10 18.18 -12.71 -12.33
C GLY A 10 18.93 -13.99 -12.75
N PRO A 11 19.23 -14.88 -11.79
CA PRO A 11 19.96 -16.13 -12.05
C PRO A 11 19.25 -17.07 -13.04
N THR A 12 17.93 -16.96 -13.13
CA THR A 12 17.08 -17.73 -14.06
C THR A 12 17.04 -17.12 -15.46
N GLY A 13 17.65 -15.95 -15.67
CA GLY A 13 17.58 -15.20 -16.93
C GLY A 13 16.33 -14.32 -17.08
N GLU A 14 15.40 -14.38 -16.13
CA GLU A 14 14.21 -13.53 -16.08
C GLU A 14 14.52 -12.09 -15.64
N PRO A 15 13.73 -11.09 -16.08
CA PRO A 15 13.89 -9.71 -15.62
C PRO A 15 13.73 -9.59 -14.10
N VAL A 16 14.58 -8.78 -13.46
CA VAL A 16 14.46 -8.49 -12.02
C VAL A 16 13.35 -7.48 -11.74
N PHE A 17 13.21 -6.48 -12.61
CA PHE A 17 12.22 -5.43 -12.49
C PHE A 17 11.22 -5.52 -13.65
N ARG A 18 9.91 -5.49 -13.35
CA ARG A 18 8.86 -5.39 -14.37
C ARG A 18 8.74 -3.97 -14.92
N ALA A 19 9.12 -2.98 -14.12
CA ALA A 19 9.14 -1.58 -14.52
C ALA A 19 10.22 -0.81 -13.75
N VAL A 20 10.81 0.17 -14.43
CA VAL A 20 11.70 1.19 -13.84
C VAL A 20 11.09 2.52 -14.20
N LEU A 21 10.48 3.20 -13.22
CA LEU A 21 9.65 4.37 -13.47
C LEU A 21 10.36 5.64 -12.98
N PRO A 22 10.42 6.72 -13.77
CA PRO A 22 10.86 8.02 -13.25
C PRO A 22 9.87 8.58 -12.24
N ARG A 23 10.35 9.44 -11.34
CA ARG A 23 9.54 10.07 -10.29
C ARG A 23 8.24 10.70 -10.80
N GLN A 24 8.27 11.31 -11.99
CA GLN A 24 7.12 11.99 -12.59
C GLN A 24 6.00 11.02 -12.98
N GLU A 25 6.34 9.78 -13.31
CA GLU A 25 5.38 8.73 -13.63
C GLU A 25 4.93 7.97 -12.37
N ALA A 26 5.86 7.65 -11.48
CA ALA A 26 5.58 6.88 -10.27
C ALA A 26 4.80 7.67 -9.20
N TYR A 27 5.13 8.95 -9.03
CA TYR A 27 4.60 9.82 -7.98
C TYR A 27 4.21 11.20 -8.54
N PRO A 28 3.23 11.26 -9.45
CA PRO A 28 2.78 12.54 -10.00
C PRO A 28 2.17 13.44 -8.91
N GLY A 29 2.28 14.75 -9.06
CA GLY A 29 1.63 15.74 -8.21
C GLY A 29 2.58 16.66 -7.45
N GLY A 30 2.03 17.44 -6.51
CA GLY A 30 2.75 18.55 -5.87
C GLY A 30 3.93 18.16 -4.98
N ASN A 31 4.12 16.87 -4.69
CA ASN A 31 5.22 16.35 -3.89
C ASN A 31 6.26 15.58 -4.72
N VAL A 32 6.19 15.62 -6.07
CA VAL A 32 7.10 14.86 -6.95
C VAL A 32 8.57 15.13 -6.68
N GLU A 33 8.95 16.34 -6.27
CA GLU A 33 10.33 16.70 -5.95
C GLU A 33 10.88 16.01 -4.70
N ARG A 34 10.00 15.47 -3.85
CA ARG A 34 10.37 14.67 -2.67
C ARG A 34 10.48 13.18 -2.98
N ALA A 35 10.08 12.75 -4.18
CA ALA A 35 10.13 11.35 -4.56
C ALA A 35 11.55 10.93 -4.99
N PRO A 36 11.89 9.63 -4.87
CA PRO A 36 13.14 9.09 -5.42
C PRO A 36 13.22 9.29 -6.93
N ASP A 37 14.42 9.42 -7.50
CA ASP A 37 14.62 9.57 -8.95
C ASP A 37 13.92 8.49 -9.78
N LEU A 38 14.02 7.24 -9.30
CA LEU A 38 13.47 6.06 -9.94
C LEU A 38 12.74 5.21 -8.90
N LEU A 39 11.59 4.67 -9.30
CA LEU A 39 10.92 3.56 -8.62
C LEU A 39 11.23 2.27 -9.37
N LEU A 40 11.83 1.31 -8.68
CA LEU A 40 12.11 -0.03 -9.21
C LEU A 40 10.97 -0.97 -8.80
N VAL A 41 10.15 -1.38 -9.76
CA VAL A 41 9.03 -2.28 -9.51
C VAL A 41 9.49 -3.72 -9.77
N PRO A 42 9.57 -4.58 -8.74
CA PRO A 42 10.06 -5.94 -8.92
C PRO A 42 9.13 -6.74 -9.83
N ALA A 43 9.74 -7.59 -10.68
CA ALA A 43 8.99 -8.57 -11.48
C ALA A 43 8.48 -9.72 -10.61
N ASP A 44 9.31 -10.13 -9.65
CA ASP A 44 8.94 -11.02 -8.56
C ASP A 44 9.08 -10.28 -7.23
N GLU A 45 7.95 -10.03 -6.58
CA GLU A 45 7.87 -9.35 -5.28
C GLU A 45 8.45 -10.19 -4.12
N SER A 46 8.93 -11.41 -4.39
CA SER A 46 9.76 -12.20 -3.46
C SER A 46 11.24 -11.81 -3.47
N VAL A 47 11.67 -11.00 -4.44
CA VAL A 47 13.05 -10.51 -4.54
C VAL A 47 13.22 -9.27 -3.66
N LEU A 48 14.14 -9.35 -2.70
CA LEU A 48 14.51 -8.23 -1.84
C LEU A 48 15.83 -7.60 -2.31
N PRO A 49 15.83 -6.35 -2.80
CA PRO A 49 17.06 -5.62 -3.04
C PRO A 49 17.76 -5.32 -1.72
N VAL A 50 19.05 -5.66 -1.62
CA VAL A 50 19.90 -5.31 -0.47
C VAL A 50 20.92 -4.25 -0.86
N THR A 51 21.37 -3.45 0.10
CA THR A 51 22.29 -2.33 -0.15
C THR A 51 23.76 -2.74 -0.18
N SER A 52 24.09 -4.03 0.05
CA SER A 52 25.46 -4.51 -0.01
C SER A 52 25.98 -4.49 -1.45
N LEU A 53 27.09 -3.80 -1.67
CA LEU A 53 27.78 -3.73 -2.97
C LEU A 53 28.86 -4.81 -3.13
N THR A 54 29.02 -5.68 -2.12
CA THR A 54 30.04 -6.72 -2.05
C THR A 54 29.42 -8.06 -1.69
N GLY A 55 30.07 -9.15 -2.11
CA GLY A 55 29.62 -10.52 -1.84
C GLY A 55 28.86 -11.13 -3.01
N THR A 56 28.10 -12.17 -2.72
CA THR A 56 27.31 -12.88 -3.73
C THR A 56 26.12 -12.03 -4.16
N LEU A 57 25.96 -11.82 -5.47
CA LEU A 57 24.89 -10.99 -6.04
C LEU A 57 23.48 -11.54 -5.73
N TRP A 58 23.35 -12.87 -5.65
CA TRP A 58 22.08 -13.55 -5.39
C TRP A 58 22.25 -14.56 -4.25
N THR A 59 21.45 -14.37 -3.21
CA THR A 59 21.38 -15.30 -2.08
C THR A 59 19.92 -15.53 -1.72
N PRO A 60 19.57 -16.69 -1.14
CA PRO A 60 18.25 -16.88 -0.55
C PRO A 60 17.94 -15.75 0.42
N SER A 61 16.72 -15.21 0.35
CA SER A 61 16.25 -14.19 1.27
C SER A 61 16.17 -14.77 2.69
N ALA A 62 16.66 -14.02 3.68
CA ALA A 62 16.41 -14.33 5.09
C ALA A 62 14.96 -14.00 5.50
N GLN A 63 14.27 -13.16 4.73
CA GLN A 63 12.86 -12.83 4.93
C GLN A 63 11.98 -13.75 4.09
N THR A 64 11.06 -14.44 4.75
CA THR A 64 10.06 -15.31 4.12
C THR A 64 8.75 -14.57 3.82
N GLY A 65 8.49 -13.45 4.52
CA GLY A 65 7.36 -12.57 4.29
C GLY A 65 7.81 -11.21 3.73
N LEU A 66 7.47 -10.93 2.48
CA LEU A 66 7.74 -9.65 1.83
C LEU A 66 6.44 -8.93 1.48
N HIS A 67 6.50 -7.61 1.42
CA HIS A 67 5.35 -6.79 1.03
C HIS A 67 4.95 -7.07 -0.41
N ARG A 68 3.64 -7.14 -0.65
CA ARG A 68 3.06 -7.31 -1.98
C ARG A 68 2.41 -6.01 -2.43
N HIS A 69 2.35 -5.82 -3.75
CA HIS A 69 1.69 -4.65 -4.32
C HIS A 69 0.16 -4.71 -4.14
N GLU A 70 -0.40 -5.91 -4.25
CA GLU A 70 -1.83 -6.15 -4.09
C GLU A 70 -2.16 -6.61 -2.66
N GLY A 71 -3.26 -6.08 -2.13
CA GLY A 71 -3.81 -6.46 -0.83
C GLY A 71 -5.22 -7.05 -0.96
N ILE A 72 -5.82 -7.38 0.19
CA ILE A 72 -7.20 -7.86 0.27
C ILE A 72 -8.08 -6.73 0.82
N TRP A 73 -9.21 -6.51 0.16
CA TRP A 73 -10.28 -5.66 0.67
C TRP A 73 -11.55 -6.49 0.88
N ALA A 74 -12.17 -6.31 2.04
CA ALA A 74 -13.43 -6.94 2.40
C ALA A 74 -14.34 -5.92 3.11
N GLN A 75 -15.59 -5.85 2.68
CA GLN A 75 -16.60 -4.99 3.26
C GLN A 75 -17.86 -5.80 3.55
N ARG A 76 -18.45 -5.57 4.72
CA ARG A 76 -19.72 -6.18 5.11
C ARG A 76 -20.70 -5.08 5.51
N SER A 77 -21.75 -4.94 4.72
CA SER A 77 -22.83 -3.98 4.95
C SER A 77 -24.13 -4.57 4.39
N PRO A 78 -25.30 -4.25 4.98
CA PRO A 78 -26.60 -4.60 4.40
C PRO A 78 -26.81 -4.07 2.97
N ARG A 79 -26.03 -3.08 2.54
CA ARG A 79 -26.11 -2.44 1.22
C ARG A 79 -25.12 -2.99 0.19
N VAL A 80 -24.19 -3.87 0.60
CA VAL A 80 -23.14 -4.42 -0.26
C VAL A 80 -23.61 -5.72 -0.90
N ARG A 81 -23.35 -5.89 -2.19
CA ARG A 81 -23.65 -7.12 -2.93
C ARG A 81 -22.78 -8.26 -2.38
N PRO A 82 -23.36 -9.38 -1.93
CA PRO A 82 -22.59 -10.56 -1.56
C PRO A 82 -21.75 -11.08 -2.72
N GLY A 83 -20.52 -11.50 -2.44
CA GLY A 83 -19.64 -12.15 -3.41
C GLY A 83 -18.30 -11.44 -3.57
N ARG A 84 -17.61 -11.78 -4.67
CA ARG A 84 -16.31 -11.23 -5.02
C ARG A 84 -16.46 -10.26 -6.18
N LEU A 85 -15.89 -9.07 -6.05
CA LEU A 85 -15.78 -8.14 -7.16
C LEU A 85 -14.79 -8.66 -8.20
N PRO A 86 -15.07 -8.49 -9.50
CA PRO A 86 -14.10 -8.83 -10.54
C PRO A 86 -12.94 -7.83 -10.51
N GLY A 87 -11.72 -8.34 -10.57
CA GLY A 87 -10.50 -7.53 -10.65
C GLY A 87 -10.05 -6.91 -9.33
N THR A 88 -9.09 -5.99 -9.45
CA THR A 88 -8.52 -5.20 -8.35
C THR A 88 -9.08 -3.78 -8.40
N ILE A 89 -9.17 -3.14 -7.24
CA ILE A 89 -9.51 -1.72 -7.14
C ILE A 89 -8.31 -0.94 -6.57
N PRO A 90 -8.12 0.33 -6.98
CA PRO A 90 -7.17 1.23 -6.34
C PRO A 90 -7.45 1.33 -4.85
N LEU A 91 -6.39 1.23 -4.03
CA LEU A 91 -6.48 1.40 -2.58
C LEU A 91 -7.08 2.77 -2.20
N ALA A 92 -6.78 3.81 -2.97
CA ALA A 92 -7.31 5.17 -2.77
C ALA A 92 -8.85 5.22 -2.81
N ASP A 93 -9.50 4.28 -3.51
CA ASP A 93 -10.96 4.23 -3.61
C ASP A 93 -11.64 3.62 -2.38
N ALA A 94 -10.87 3.02 -1.47
CA ALA A 94 -11.41 2.37 -0.27
C ALA A 94 -12.12 3.37 0.65
N MET A 95 -11.50 4.54 0.91
CA MET A 95 -12.08 5.55 1.79
C MET A 95 -13.37 6.18 1.21
N PRO A 96 -13.39 6.66 -0.06
CA PRO A 96 -14.63 7.15 -0.68
C PRO A 96 -15.74 6.09 -0.71
N THR A 97 -15.40 4.81 -0.93
CA THR A 97 -16.38 3.72 -0.96
C THR A 97 -16.98 3.46 0.41
N LEU A 98 -16.14 3.39 1.46
CA LEU A 98 -16.61 3.23 2.84
C LEU A 98 -17.51 4.39 3.28
N LEU A 99 -17.11 5.63 2.98
CA LEU A 99 -17.89 6.80 3.37
C LEU A 99 -19.20 6.91 2.61
N THR A 100 -19.22 6.49 1.33
CA THR A 100 -20.47 6.35 0.56
C THR A 100 -21.42 5.34 1.21
N ASP A 101 -20.92 4.19 1.67
CA ASP A 101 -21.73 3.22 2.44
C ASP A 101 -22.25 3.83 3.74
N LEU A 102 -21.49 4.72 4.39
CA LEU A 102 -21.95 5.42 5.59
C LEU A 102 -22.87 6.62 5.31
N GLY A 103 -23.07 7.00 4.05
CA GLY A 103 -23.79 8.22 3.68
C GLY A 103 -23.05 9.50 4.08
N ALA A 104 -21.73 9.43 4.22
CA ALA A 104 -20.85 10.52 4.61
C ALA A 104 -20.02 11.02 3.43
N ALA A 105 -19.73 12.32 3.41
CA ALA A 105 -18.81 12.91 2.45
C ALA A 105 -17.35 12.83 2.92
N TRP A 106 -16.43 13.16 2.02
CA TRP A 106 -14.99 13.25 2.28
C TRP A 106 -14.39 14.57 1.79
N PRO A 107 -13.18 14.94 2.26
CA PRO A 107 -12.49 16.12 1.75
C PRO A 107 -12.23 16.06 0.25
N SER A 108 -12.37 17.19 -0.44
CA SER A 108 -12.15 17.32 -1.88
C SER A 108 -10.72 17.05 -2.35
N ASP A 109 -9.75 17.01 -1.43
CA ASP A 109 -8.34 16.71 -1.68
C ASP A 109 -7.97 15.24 -1.40
N VAL A 110 -8.96 14.38 -1.15
CA VAL A 110 -8.73 12.93 -1.17
C VAL A 110 -8.85 12.40 -2.59
N ASP A 111 -7.79 11.74 -3.04
CA ASP A 111 -7.75 11.00 -4.29
C ASP A 111 -8.67 9.77 -4.27
N GLY A 112 -9.09 9.34 -5.47
CA GLY A 112 -9.94 8.18 -5.67
C GLY A 112 -11.42 8.53 -5.85
N ARG A 113 -12.22 7.49 -6.08
CA ARG A 113 -13.66 7.57 -6.32
C ARG A 113 -14.40 6.41 -5.67
N PRO A 114 -15.65 6.60 -5.23
CA PRO A 114 -16.45 5.49 -4.72
C PRO A 114 -16.62 4.38 -5.76
N ARG A 115 -16.49 3.14 -5.31
CA ARG A 115 -16.81 1.94 -6.07
C ARG A 115 -18.28 1.63 -5.89
N THR A 116 -19.14 2.31 -6.65
CA THR A 116 -20.60 2.13 -6.54
C THR A 116 -21.04 0.75 -6.99
N GLU A 117 -20.25 0.07 -7.82
CA GLU A 117 -20.48 -1.31 -8.27
C GLU A 117 -20.56 -2.34 -7.13
N VAL A 118 -20.08 -1.99 -5.93
CA VAL A 118 -20.09 -2.86 -4.75
C VAL A 118 -21.45 -2.91 -4.06
N PHE A 119 -22.33 -1.93 -4.32
CA PHE A 119 -23.62 -1.83 -3.67
C PHE A 119 -24.70 -2.63 -4.44
N THR A 120 -25.73 -3.05 -3.71
CA THR A 120 -26.89 -3.77 -4.26
C THR A 120 -27.85 -2.85 -5.01
N GLU A 121 -27.96 -1.60 -4.56
CA GLU A 121 -28.85 -0.56 -5.08
C GLU A 121 -28.06 0.70 -5.41
N ASP A 122 -28.68 1.64 -6.12
CA ASP A 122 -28.09 2.95 -6.38
C ASP A 122 -27.98 3.74 -5.07
N VAL A 123 -26.75 3.78 -4.52
CA VAL A 123 -26.46 4.55 -3.31
C VAL A 123 -26.16 6.01 -3.67
N PRO A 124 -26.84 6.99 -3.06
CA PRO A 124 -26.49 8.39 -3.24
C PRO A 124 -25.04 8.62 -2.83
N VAL A 125 -24.25 9.18 -3.75
CA VAL A 125 -22.85 9.53 -3.49
C VAL A 125 -22.82 10.95 -2.93
N PRO A 126 -22.48 11.15 -1.64
CA PRO A 126 -22.32 12.50 -1.10
C PRO A 126 -21.20 13.22 -1.84
N GLY A 127 -21.44 14.43 -2.32
CA GLY A 127 -20.40 15.23 -2.96
C GLY A 127 -19.26 15.51 -1.97
N PRO A 128 -17.99 15.59 -2.42
CA PRO A 128 -16.88 15.91 -1.55
C PRO A 128 -17.13 17.26 -0.87
N HIS A 129 -16.84 17.34 0.42
CA HIS A 129 -16.93 18.57 1.18
C HIS A 129 -15.64 19.37 1.07
N ARG A 130 -15.76 20.69 1.25
CA ARG A 130 -14.59 21.56 1.37
C ARG A 130 -13.71 21.05 2.49
N ARG A 131 -12.40 20.97 2.23
CA ARG A 131 -11.38 20.57 3.22
C ARG A 131 -11.68 21.19 4.58
N LEU A 132 -11.91 20.35 5.58
CA LEU A 132 -11.97 20.81 6.97
C LEU A 132 -10.54 21.20 7.35
N VAL A 133 -10.28 22.49 7.43
CA VAL A 133 -9.06 23.00 8.06
C VAL A 133 -9.27 22.79 9.55
N LEU A 134 -8.78 21.67 10.08
CA LEU A 134 -8.60 21.54 11.51
C LEU A 134 -7.64 22.67 11.92
N PRO A 135 -7.97 23.49 12.94
CA PRO A 135 -7.01 24.43 13.50
C PRO A 135 -5.72 23.66 13.80
N ASP A 136 -4.56 24.29 13.54
CA ASP A 136 -3.24 23.67 13.64
C ASP A 136 -3.22 22.62 14.73
N ALA A 137 -3.01 21.37 14.31
CA ALA A 137 -2.96 20.23 15.20
C ALA A 137 -2.12 20.64 16.41
N VAL A 138 -2.76 20.60 17.59
CA VAL A 138 -2.11 20.84 18.89
C VAL A 138 -0.75 20.18 18.81
N ALA A 139 0.32 20.98 18.97
CA ALA A 139 1.70 20.56 18.82
C ALA A 139 1.83 19.12 19.31
N SER A 140 2.25 18.20 18.43
CA SER A 140 2.36 16.78 18.75
C SER A 140 2.98 16.65 20.13
N ALA A 141 2.21 16.13 21.08
CA ALA A 141 2.76 15.78 22.37
C ALA A 141 3.99 14.90 22.11
N PRO A 142 5.11 15.09 22.84
CA PRO A 142 6.28 14.25 22.66
C PRO A 142 5.83 12.79 22.65
N GLY A 143 6.17 12.09 21.56
CA GLY A 143 5.80 10.69 21.39
C GLY A 143 6.26 9.89 22.61
N PRO A 144 5.52 8.84 23.02
CA PRO A 144 5.99 7.96 24.08
C PRO A 144 7.42 7.51 23.74
N ALA A 145 8.28 7.52 24.75
CA ALA A 145 9.64 7.02 24.63
C ALA A 145 9.64 5.59 24.05
N ASP A 146 10.69 5.29 23.30
CA ASP A 146 10.97 4.01 22.64
C ASP A 146 10.55 2.82 23.53
N PRO A 147 9.61 1.95 23.09
CA PRO A 147 9.18 0.79 23.87
C PRO A 147 10.20 -0.35 23.74
N THR A 148 11.50 -0.05 23.83
CA THR A 148 12.52 -1.07 24.05
C THR A 148 12.60 -1.34 25.55
N GLU A 149 11.62 -2.05 26.10
CA GLU A 149 11.72 -2.91 27.30
C GLU A 149 10.31 -3.17 27.89
N GLY A 150 9.65 -4.20 27.37
CA GLY A 150 8.49 -4.83 28.00
C GLY A 150 8.53 -6.34 27.76
N PRO A 151 8.53 -7.20 28.79
CA PRO A 151 8.54 -8.64 28.58
C PRO A 151 7.12 -9.14 28.24
N GLY A 152 6.97 -9.82 27.09
CA GLY A 152 5.81 -10.68 26.82
C GLY A 152 4.96 -10.39 25.56
N GLU A 153 5.42 -9.56 24.62
CA GLU A 153 4.69 -9.29 23.37
C GLU A 153 5.03 -10.27 22.22
N ASP A 154 6.12 -11.02 22.37
CA ASP A 154 6.68 -11.89 21.32
C ASP A 154 5.86 -13.16 21.06
N ASP A 155 5.27 -13.79 22.08
CA ASP A 155 4.56 -15.07 21.93
C ASP A 155 3.18 -14.90 21.29
N TYR A 156 2.44 -13.86 21.69
CA TYR A 156 1.14 -13.56 21.08
C TYR A 156 1.30 -13.11 19.63
N THR A 157 2.28 -12.23 19.37
CA THR A 157 2.57 -11.74 18.02
C THR A 157 3.05 -12.87 17.13
N SER A 158 3.98 -13.72 17.59
CA SER A 158 4.48 -14.85 16.81
C SER A 158 3.40 -15.92 16.55
N SER A 159 2.51 -16.19 17.52
CA SER A 159 1.38 -17.10 17.31
C SER A 159 0.42 -16.58 16.24
N ARG A 160 0.07 -15.28 16.29
CA ARG A 160 -0.79 -14.65 15.29
C ARG A 160 -0.15 -14.67 13.90
N LEU A 161 1.14 -14.40 13.82
CA LEU A 161 1.87 -14.44 12.56
C LEU A 161 1.95 -15.87 11.99
N ARG A 162 2.12 -16.92 12.81
CA ARG A 162 2.01 -18.32 12.37
C ARG A 162 0.62 -18.69 11.86
N GLU A 163 -0.44 -18.30 12.57
CA GLU A 163 -1.82 -18.53 12.13
C GLU A 163 -2.12 -17.88 10.77
N MET A 164 -1.50 -16.73 10.51
CA MET A 164 -1.64 -15.98 9.26
C MET A 164 -0.62 -16.39 8.18
N GLY A 165 0.28 -17.35 8.47
CA GLY A 165 1.26 -17.89 7.52
C GLY A 165 2.51 -17.03 7.27
N TYR A 166 2.80 -16.07 8.16
CA TYR A 166 3.97 -15.20 8.09
C TYR A 166 5.23 -15.79 8.76
N LEU A 167 5.06 -16.78 9.65
CA LEU A 167 6.11 -17.54 10.35
C LEU A 167 5.83 -19.04 10.22
#